data_AF-A0A523K639-F1
#
_entry.id   AF-A0A523K639-F1
#
_cell.length_a   1.000
_cell.length_b   1.000
_cell.length_c   1.000
_cell.angle_alpha   90.00
_cell.angle_beta   90.00
_cell.angle_gamma   90.00
#
_symmetry.space_group_name_H-M   'P 1'
#
loop_
_entity.id
_entity.type
_entity.pdbx_description
1 polymer ?
#
loop_
_entity_poly.entity_id
_entity_poly.type
_entity_poly.pdbx_seq_one_letter_code
_entity_poly.pdbx_strand_id
1 'polypeptide(L)'
;MIVRLLPFFACLPLIAGMLAGCADLQQKDQTKKLDQAVRAYIHAVRWGDLGAAASFMRPREGTVEPPDLSKLKGLHVTHYDYAIDSKAEGDPEALMTVKFNYYFEETLSVKDVYQQVIWWWDPEVENWFMDGELPEFER
;
A
#
# COMPACT_ATOMS: atom_id res chain seq x y z
N MET A 1 27.45 -56.41 -32.04
CA MET A 1 26.97 -56.42 -30.64
C MET A 1 26.99 -54.98 -30.15
N ILE A 2 25.84 -54.30 -30.27
CA ILE A 2 25.68 -52.87 -30.00
C ILE A 2 25.30 -52.72 -28.52
N VAL A 3 26.19 -52.15 -27.71
CA VAL A 3 25.82 -51.69 -26.36
C VAL A 3 25.05 -50.39 -26.54
N ARG A 4 23.75 -50.46 -26.26
CA ARG A 4 22.82 -49.33 -26.28
C ARG A 4 23.24 -48.29 -25.24
N LEU A 5 23.75 -47.15 -25.72
CA LEU A 5 23.68 -45.88 -25.01
C LEU A 5 22.18 -45.48 -24.94
N LEU A 6 21.56 -45.68 -23.78
CA LEU A 6 20.22 -45.16 -23.45
C LEU A 6 20.36 -44.14 -22.29
N PRO A 7 19.45 -43.17 -22.18
CA PRO A 7 19.76 -41.75 -22.28
C PRO A 7 19.73 -41.09 -20.90
N PHE A 8 20.91 -40.79 -20.34
CA PHE A 8 21.00 -40.08 -19.06
C PHE A 8 20.69 -38.57 -19.19
N PHE A 9 20.38 -38.08 -20.39
CA PHE A 9 20.17 -36.67 -20.70
C PHE A 9 18.70 -36.21 -20.67
N ALA A 10 17.76 -37.04 -20.23
CA ALA A 10 16.32 -36.73 -20.33
C ALA A 10 15.65 -36.21 -19.03
N CYS A 11 16.40 -35.99 -17.94
CA CYS A 11 15.83 -35.50 -16.66
C CYS A 11 16.29 -34.08 -16.27
N LEU A 12 17.23 -33.50 -17.02
CA LEU A 12 17.83 -32.21 -16.68
C LEU A 12 16.95 -30.95 -16.93
N PRO A 13 15.93 -30.93 -17.82
CA PRO A 13 15.19 -29.68 -18.05
C PRO A 13 14.02 -29.44 -17.08
N LEU A 14 13.65 -30.40 -16.21
CA LEU A 14 12.46 -30.26 -15.34
C LEU A 14 12.70 -29.40 -14.10
N ILE A 15 13.96 -29.30 -13.63
CA ILE A 15 14.31 -28.56 -12.41
C ILE A 15 14.44 -27.05 -12.67
N ALA A 16 14.73 -26.64 -13.90
CA ALA A 16 14.91 -25.22 -14.27
C ALA A 16 13.60 -24.40 -14.26
N GLY A 17 12.43 -25.05 -14.28
CA GLY A 17 11.12 -24.36 -14.29
C GLY A 17 10.60 -23.95 -12.90
N MET A 18 11.16 -24.47 -11.81
CA MET A 18 10.64 -24.20 -10.46
C MET A 18 11.02 -22.82 -9.90
N LEU A 19 12.11 -22.22 -10.40
CA LEU A 19 12.59 -20.92 -9.91
C LEU A 19 11.76 -19.74 -10.44
N ALA A 20 11.17 -19.86 -11.62
CA ALA A 20 10.33 -18.80 -12.20
C ALA A 20 8.99 -18.60 -11.44
N GLY A 21 8.54 -19.61 -10.69
CA GLY A 21 7.28 -19.54 -9.94
C GLY A 21 7.36 -18.77 -8.62
N CYS A 22 8.53 -18.69 -7.98
CA CYS A 22 8.64 -18.02 -6.67
C CYS A 22 8.56 -16.49 -6.78
N ALA A 23 9.15 -15.90 -7.83
CA ALA A 23 9.12 -14.45 -8.02
C ALA A 23 7.70 -13.92 -8.29
N ASP A 24 6.94 -14.62 -9.14
CA ASP A 24 5.55 -14.27 -9.47
C ASP A 24 4.61 -14.38 -8.25
N LEU A 25 4.82 -15.38 -7.39
CA LEU A 25 4.03 -15.54 -6.16
C LEU A 25 4.31 -14.42 -5.15
N GLN A 26 5.58 -14.06 -4.94
CA GLN A 26 5.96 -12.99 -4.03
C GLN A 26 5.39 -11.63 -4.49
N GLN A 27 5.46 -11.36 -5.78
CA GLN A 27 4.92 -10.18 -6.41
C GLN A 27 3.40 -10.06 -6.24
N LYS A 28 2.65 -11.16 -6.43
CA LYS A 28 1.20 -11.18 -6.19
C LYS A 28 0.84 -10.95 -4.73
N ASP A 29 1.63 -11.49 -3.80
CA ASP A 29 1.43 -11.26 -2.36
C ASP A 29 1.62 -9.78 -2.00
N GLN A 30 2.68 -9.15 -2.51
CA GLN A 30 2.94 -7.71 -2.31
C GLN A 30 1.79 -6.85 -2.83
N THR A 31 1.32 -7.07 -4.06
CA THR A 31 0.18 -6.32 -4.63
C THR A 31 -1.09 -6.50 -3.78
N LYS A 32 -1.37 -7.72 -3.33
CA LYS A 32 -2.52 -7.98 -2.45
C LYS A 32 -2.39 -7.28 -1.09
N LYS A 33 -1.20 -7.26 -0.50
CA LYS A 33 -0.93 -6.55 0.75
C LYS A 33 -1.06 -5.03 0.57
N LEU A 34 -0.66 -4.48 -0.57
CA LEU A 34 -0.85 -3.07 -0.90
C LEU A 34 -2.34 -2.71 -0.90
N ASP A 35 -3.15 -3.47 -1.64
CA ASP A 35 -4.59 -3.27 -1.70
C ASP A 35 -5.24 -3.32 -0.30
N GLN A 36 -4.79 -4.25 0.54
CA GLN A 36 -5.28 -4.37 1.92
C GLN A 36 -4.87 -3.17 2.77
N ALA A 37 -3.61 -2.75 2.70
CA ALA A 37 -3.08 -1.62 3.45
C ALA A 37 -3.78 -0.31 3.06
N VAL A 38 -3.92 -0.03 1.76
CA VAL A 38 -4.63 1.15 1.26
C VAL A 38 -6.09 1.14 1.72
N ARG A 39 -6.81 0.01 1.58
CA ARG A 39 -8.20 -0.09 2.04
C ARG A 39 -8.33 0.14 3.55
N ALA A 40 -7.41 -0.41 4.34
CA ALA A 40 -7.40 -0.24 5.78
C ALA A 40 -7.14 1.23 6.17
N TYR A 41 -6.20 1.90 5.51
CA TYR A 41 -5.96 3.33 5.67
C TYR A 41 -7.19 4.17 5.34
N ILE A 42 -7.78 3.99 4.14
CA ILE A 42 -8.98 4.72 3.71
C ILE A 42 -10.14 4.49 4.68
N HIS A 43 -10.32 3.27 5.16
CA HIS A 43 -11.33 2.92 6.15
C HIS A 43 -11.08 3.63 7.48
N ALA A 44 -9.85 3.62 7.97
CA ALA A 44 -9.47 4.30 9.21
C ALA A 44 -9.77 5.80 9.15
N VAL A 45 -9.39 6.46 8.05
CA VAL A 45 -9.71 7.88 7.80
C VAL A 45 -11.23 8.10 7.74
N ARG A 46 -11.96 7.24 7.00
CA ARG A 46 -13.42 7.37 6.83
C ARG A 46 -14.19 7.29 8.14
N TRP A 47 -13.75 6.46 9.07
CA TRP A 47 -14.41 6.25 10.36
C TRP A 47 -13.80 7.05 11.51
N GLY A 48 -12.85 7.94 11.22
CA GLY A 48 -12.24 8.82 12.21
C GLY A 48 -11.25 8.10 13.14
N ASP A 49 -10.82 6.88 12.83
CA ASP A 49 -9.74 6.19 13.54
C ASP A 49 -8.38 6.69 13.02
N LEU A 50 -8.09 7.96 13.32
CA LEU A 50 -6.89 8.63 12.82
C LEU A 50 -5.59 8.09 13.44
N GLY A 51 -5.69 7.42 14.59
CA GLY A 51 -4.58 6.67 15.18
C GLY A 51 -4.22 5.45 14.33
N ALA A 52 -5.22 4.67 13.91
CA ALA A 52 -4.99 3.57 12.97
C ALA A 52 -4.51 4.10 11.60
N ALA A 53 -5.05 5.22 11.10
CA ALA A 53 -4.57 5.83 9.86
C ALA A 53 -3.09 6.26 9.96
N ALA A 54 -2.71 6.89 11.08
CA ALA A 54 -1.33 7.31 11.32
C ALA A 54 -0.35 6.13 11.45
N SER A 55 -0.82 4.92 11.78
CA SER A 55 0.06 3.73 11.85
C SER A 55 0.65 3.31 10.50
N PHE A 56 0.05 3.76 9.38
CA PHE A 56 0.60 3.54 8.05
C PHE A 56 1.70 4.55 7.69
N MET A 57 1.83 5.65 8.42
CA MET A 57 2.86 6.67 8.17
C MET A 57 4.22 6.13 8.59
N ARG A 58 5.14 6.00 7.63
CA ARG A 58 6.55 5.72 7.89
C ARG A 58 7.35 6.37 6.77
N PRO A 59 8.14 7.42 7.06
CA PRO A 59 9.02 7.97 6.04
C PRO A 59 10.08 6.92 5.68
N ARG A 60 10.51 6.90 4.42
CA ARG A 60 11.65 6.04 4.01
C ARG A 60 12.96 6.47 4.66
N GLU A 61 13.10 7.79 4.84
CA GLU A 61 14.29 8.40 5.41
C GLU A 61 13.89 9.42 6.48
N GLY A 62 14.62 9.40 7.60
CA GLY A 62 14.40 10.33 8.71
C GLY A 62 13.27 9.93 9.65
N THR A 63 12.73 10.90 10.36
CA THR A 63 11.69 10.72 11.37
C THR A 63 10.54 11.66 11.08
N VAL A 64 9.32 11.13 11.05
CA VAL A 64 8.09 11.94 10.98
C VAL A 64 7.62 12.18 12.40
N GLU A 65 7.32 13.44 12.71
CA GLU A 65 6.66 13.77 13.97
C GLU A 65 5.24 13.18 13.96
N PRO A 66 4.79 12.55 15.07
CA PRO A 66 3.43 12.06 15.17
C PRO A 66 2.44 13.19 14.88
N PRO A 67 1.43 12.98 14.01
CA PRO A 67 0.47 14.02 13.69
C PRO A 67 -0.33 14.45 14.93
N ASP A 68 -0.57 15.75 15.07
CA ASP A 68 -1.45 16.28 16.12
C ASP A 68 -2.92 16.00 15.78
N LEU A 69 -3.39 14.82 16.19
CA LEU A 69 -4.77 14.36 15.96
C LEU A 69 -5.82 15.24 16.66
N SER A 70 -5.44 16.08 17.63
CA SER A 70 -6.39 16.96 18.32
C SER A 70 -7.02 18.00 17.39
N LYS A 71 -6.28 18.41 16.34
CA LYS A 71 -6.76 19.32 15.30
C LYS A 71 -7.85 18.69 14.42
N LEU A 72 -7.91 17.37 14.38
CA LEU A 72 -8.84 16.60 13.55
C LEU A 72 -10.07 16.12 14.33
N LYS A 73 -10.22 16.55 15.58
CA LYS A 73 -11.41 16.24 16.39
C LYS A 73 -12.69 16.76 15.71
N GLY A 74 -13.70 15.89 15.62
CA GLY A 74 -14.98 16.20 14.99
C GLY A 74 -14.94 16.15 13.46
N LEU A 75 -13.86 15.64 12.87
CA LEU A 75 -13.78 15.37 11.43
C LEU A 75 -14.70 14.21 11.07
N HIS A 76 -15.53 14.41 10.04
CA HIS A 76 -16.35 13.38 9.42
C HIS A 76 -16.11 13.36 7.93
N VAL A 77 -15.60 12.25 7.43
CA VAL A 77 -15.52 12.00 5.99
C VAL A 77 -16.88 11.47 5.52
N THR A 78 -17.43 12.02 4.45
CA THR A 78 -18.73 11.60 3.89
C THR A 78 -18.55 10.73 2.67
N HIS A 79 -17.54 11.02 1.86
CA HIS A 79 -17.22 10.31 0.63
C HIS A 79 -15.71 10.27 0.41
N TYR A 80 -15.26 9.28 -0.35
CA TYR A 80 -13.88 9.17 -0.80
C TYR A 80 -13.85 8.55 -2.18
N ASP A 81 -12.84 8.93 -2.95
CA ASP A 81 -12.48 8.31 -4.23
C ASP A 81 -10.96 8.22 -4.30
N TYR A 82 -10.42 7.07 -4.71
CA TYR A 82 -8.98 6.88 -4.80
C TYR A 82 -8.58 6.01 -5.98
N ALA A 83 -7.38 6.26 -6.47
CA ALA A 83 -6.70 5.48 -7.49
C ALA A 83 -5.30 5.12 -7.00
N ILE A 84 -4.85 3.92 -7.37
CA ILE A 84 -3.48 3.45 -7.16
C ILE A 84 -2.86 3.29 -8.55
N ASP A 85 -1.71 3.93 -8.74
CA ASP A 85 -0.86 3.78 -9.92
C ASP A 85 0.44 3.10 -9.47
N SER A 86 0.58 1.81 -9.77
CA SER A 86 1.82 1.07 -9.57
C SER A 86 2.57 0.97 -10.90
N LYS A 87 3.86 1.31 -10.92
CA LYS A 87 4.62 1.39 -12.19
C LYS A 87 4.94 0.02 -12.80
N ALA A 88 4.75 -1.06 -12.05
CA ALA A 88 4.68 -2.43 -12.52
C ALA A 88 4.09 -3.28 -11.39
N GLU A 89 3.58 -4.47 -11.72
CA GLU A 89 3.31 -5.48 -10.71
C GLU A 89 4.67 -5.81 -10.02
N GLY A 90 4.76 -5.74 -8.69
CA GLY A 90 5.99 -6.02 -7.93
C GLY A 90 7.00 -4.86 -7.80
N ASP A 91 6.65 -3.65 -8.24
CA ASP A 91 7.44 -2.45 -7.90
C ASP A 91 7.36 -2.22 -6.38
N PRO A 92 8.47 -1.92 -5.66
CA PRO A 92 8.42 -1.65 -4.22
C PRO A 92 7.75 -0.31 -3.90
N GLU A 93 7.13 0.35 -4.88
CA GLU A 93 6.46 1.63 -4.74
C GLU A 93 5.13 1.64 -5.48
N ALA A 94 4.17 2.37 -4.94
CA ALA A 94 2.92 2.67 -5.61
C ALA A 94 2.47 4.09 -5.29
N LEU A 95 1.94 4.79 -6.27
CA LEU A 95 1.39 6.11 -6.07
C LEU A 95 -0.11 6.01 -5.80
N MET A 96 -0.55 6.45 -4.62
CA MET A 96 -1.98 6.60 -4.34
C MET A 96 -2.38 8.06 -4.50
N THR A 97 -3.46 8.30 -5.24
CA THR A 97 -4.15 9.59 -5.25
C THR A 97 -5.53 9.40 -4.65
N VAL A 98 -5.89 10.20 -3.65
CA VAL A 98 -7.18 10.13 -2.96
C VAL A 98 -7.81 11.51 -2.83
N LYS A 99 -9.12 11.55 -3.00
CA LYS A 99 -9.98 12.68 -2.66
C LYS A 99 -10.89 12.26 -1.51
N PHE A 100 -10.98 13.08 -0.47
CA PHE A 100 -11.98 12.95 0.58
C PHE A 100 -12.95 14.14 0.55
N ASN A 101 -14.25 13.87 0.64
CA ASN A 101 -15.24 14.87 1.03
C ASN A 101 -15.44 14.76 2.54
N TYR A 102 -15.41 15.87 3.26
CA TYR A 102 -15.48 15.88 4.72
C TYR A 102 -16.17 17.12 5.26
N TYR A 103 -16.54 17.09 6.53
CA TYR A 103 -16.95 18.28 7.29
C TYR A 103 -16.44 18.14 8.72
N PHE A 104 -16.39 19.27 9.44
CA PHE A 104 -16.22 19.27 10.89
C PHE A 104 -17.57 19.46 11.58
N GLU A 105 -17.82 18.76 12.70
CA GLU A 105 -19.07 18.86 13.47
C GLU A 105 -19.47 20.31 13.80
N GLU A 106 -18.49 21.18 14.01
CA GLU A 106 -18.71 22.58 14.40
C GLU A 106 -19.09 23.49 13.21
N THR A 107 -18.62 23.19 11.99
CA THR A 107 -18.86 24.04 10.82
C THR A 107 -19.96 23.49 9.91
N LEU A 108 -20.13 22.16 9.86
CA LEU A 108 -21.07 21.43 9.00
C LEU A 108 -20.98 21.81 7.50
N SER A 109 -19.85 22.39 7.09
CA SER A 109 -19.56 22.74 5.71
C SER A 109 -18.80 21.59 5.06
N VAL A 110 -19.34 21.05 3.96
CA VAL A 110 -18.66 19.99 3.22
C VAL A 110 -17.55 20.59 2.38
N LYS A 111 -16.34 20.08 2.57
CA LYS A 111 -15.12 20.45 1.87
C LYS A 111 -14.48 19.22 1.23
N ASP A 112 -13.54 19.49 0.33
CA ASP A 112 -12.77 18.48 -0.37
C ASP A 112 -11.30 18.61 0.03
N VAL A 113 -10.62 17.50 0.26
CA VAL A 113 -9.16 17.46 0.37
C VAL A 113 -8.61 16.42 -0.59
N TYR A 114 -7.51 16.77 -1.24
CA TYR A 114 -6.79 15.91 -2.16
C TYR A 114 -5.44 15.55 -1.54
N GLN A 115 -5.06 14.29 -1.66
CA GLN A 115 -3.76 13.81 -1.25
C GLN A 115 -3.18 12.91 -2.35
N GLN A 116 -1.90 13.12 -2.62
CA GLN A 116 -1.09 12.23 -3.43
C GLN A 116 0.04 11.72 -2.54
N VAL A 117 0.22 10.41 -2.47
CA VAL A 117 1.20 9.83 -1.55
C VAL A 117 1.82 8.57 -2.10
N ILE A 118 3.10 8.38 -1.80
CA ILE A 118 3.87 7.22 -2.20
C ILE A 118 3.72 6.16 -1.11
N TRP A 119 3.23 4.99 -1.51
CA TRP A 119 3.31 3.78 -0.73
C TRP A 119 4.59 3.04 -1.06
N TRP A 120 5.21 2.44 -0.05
CA TRP A 120 6.46 1.71 -0.22
C TRP A 120 6.48 0.40 0.55
N TRP A 121 7.11 -0.59 -0.06
CA TRP A 121 7.28 -1.91 0.52
C TRP A 121 8.52 -1.95 1.40
N ASP A 122 8.33 -2.28 2.67
CA ASP A 122 9.41 -2.58 3.60
C ASP A 122 9.66 -4.09 3.60
N PRO A 123 10.79 -4.57 3.05
CA PRO A 123 11.09 -5.99 2.99
C PRO A 123 11.45 -6.60 4.34
N GLU A 124 11.82 -5.81 5.35
CA GLU A 124 12.20 -6.33 6.68
C GLU A 124 10.99 -6.80 7.48
N VAL A 125 9.89 -6.05 7.38
CA VAL A 125 8.62 -6.38 8.06
C VAL A 125 7.54 -6.89 7.11
N GLU A 126 7.88 -7.05 5.83
CA GLU A 126 7.01 -7.47 4.74
C GLU A 126 5.66 -6.74 4.71
N ASN A 127 5.70 -5.40 4.79
CA ASN A 127 4.51 -4.57 4.85
C ASN A 127 4.64 -3.27 4.04
N TRP A 128 3.50 -2.68 3.71
CA TRP A 128 3.41 -1.41 3.01
C TRP A 128 3.23 -0.25 3.98
N PHE A 129 3.96 0.83 3.72
CA PHE A 129 3.84 2.09 4.45
C PHE A 129 3.67 3.27 3.51
N MET A 130 3.11 4.34 4.04
CA MET A 130 2.92 5.59 3.38
C MET A 130 4.08 6.53 3.73
N ASP A 131 4.77 7.02 2.70
CA ASP A 131 5.78 8.07 2.81
C ASP A 131 5.08 9.43 2.69
N GLY A 132 4.58 9.93 3.82
CA GLY A 132 3.85 11.19 3.89
C GLY A 132 3.04 11.35 5.17
N GLU A 133 2.24 12.42 5.19
CA GLU A 133 1.39 12.80 6.32
C GLU A 133 -0.08 12.42 6.09
N LEU A 134 -0.94 12.63 7.09
CA LEU A 134 -2.39 12.57 6.88
C LEU A 134 -2.84 13.72 5.95
N PRO A 135 -4.00 13.62 5.28
CA PRO A 135 -4.52 14.71 4.47
C PRO A 135 -4.71 15.98 5.31
N GLU A 136 -4.43 17.13 4.71
CA GLU A 136 -4.60 18.44 5.34
C GLU A 136 -6.08 18.84 5.41
N PHE A 137 -6.79 18.35 6.42
CA PHE A 137 -8.19 18.72 6.65
C PHE A 137 -8.28 20.12 7.29
N GLU A 138 -8.88 21.06 6.57
CA GLU A 138 -9.05 22.45 7.00
C GLU A 138 -10.43 22.70 7.63
N ARG A 139 -10.46 23.43 8.76
CA ARG A 139 -11.69 23.82 9.45
C ARG A 139 -12.50 24.89 8.73
#